data_AF-A0A5B2TZU0-F1
#
_entry.id   AF-A0A5B2TZU0-F1
#
_cell.length_a   1.000
_cell.length_b   1.000
_cell.length_c   1.000
_cell.angle_alpha   90.00
_cell.angle_beta   90.00
_cell.angle_gamma   90.00
#
_symmetry.space_group_name_H-M   'P 1'
#
loop_
_entity.id
_entity.type
_entity.pdbx_description
1 polymer ?
#
loop_
_entity_poly.entity_id
_entity_poly.type
_entity_poly.pdbx_seq_one_letter_code
_entity_poly.pdbx_strand_id
1 'polypeptide(L)'
;MAKKIITAWQRLIRMLKLDKKDVRQVFYYAIFAGLVSLTLPLGIQAIINLIQGAQVTTSWIILVILVTLGVAFQGALQLMQIRIIENIQQKIFTRSSFEFAYRFPKIKMSELRNLYPPELANRFFDTLNIQKGISKLLIDFPTALLQIIFGLLLLSLYHPFFIAYGILLLGLIYVVFKYTI
;
A
#
# COMPACT_ATOMS: atom_id res chain seq x y z
N MET A 1 -33.63 -20.45 -1.28
CA MET A 1 -32.16 -20.66 -1.41
C MET A 1 -31.47 -20.04 -0.21
N ALA A 2 -30.74 -20.83 0.58
CA ALA A 2 -29.96 -20.32 1.70
C ALA A 2 -28.98 -19.24 1.22
N LYS A 3 -29.11 -18.03 1.74
CA LYS A 3 -28.26 -16.88 1.40
C LYS A 3 -26.85 -17.18 1.92
N LYS A 4 -25.98 -17.69 1.04
CA LYS A 4 -24.58 -18.01 1.40
C LYS A 4 -23.92 -16.73 1.93
N ILE A 5 -23.67 -16.67 3.23
CA ILE A 5 -23.10 -15.51 3.89
C ILE A 5 -21.66 -15.38 3.40
N ILE A 6 -21.39 -14.37 2.59
CA ILE A 6 -20.07 -14.08 2.05
C ILE A 6 -19.32 -13.29 3.12
N THR A 7 -18.11 -13.72 3.49
CA THR A 7 -17.30 -13.00 4.48
C THR A 7 -16.81 -11.65 3.93
N ALA A 8 -16.48 -10.70 4.80
CA ALA A 8 -15.98 -9.38 4.40
C ALA A 8 -14.75 -9.49 3.46
N TRP A 9 -13.85 -10.42 3.76
CA TRP A 9 -12.68 -10.73 2.94
C TRP A 9 -13.04 -11.23 1.53
N GLN A 10 -14.03 -12.14 1.44
CA GLN A 10 -14.51 -12.63 0.15
C GLN A 10 -15.20 -11.52 -0.67
N ARG A 11 -15.89 -10.57 -0.03
CA ARG A 11 -16.47 -9.39 -0.70
C ARG A 11 -15.36 -8.48 -1.25
N LEU A 12 -14.33 -8.22 -0.46
CA LEU A 12 -13.16 -7.43 -0.87
C LEU A 12 -12.48 -8.04 -2.10
N ILE A 13 -12.17 -9.35 -2.05
CA ILE A 13 -11.53 -10.06 -3.16
C ILE A 13 -12.40 -9.99 -4.43
N ARG A 14 -13.72 -10.19 -4.30
CA ARG A 14 -14.62 -10.12 -5.47
C ARG A 14 -14.61 -8.74 -6.11
N MET A 15 -14.54 -7.68 -5.31
CA MET A 15 -14.47 -6.31 -5.82
C MET A 15 -13.15 -6.06 -6.55
N LEU A 16 -12.01 -6.46 -5.95
CA LEU A 16 -10.69 -6.34 -6.57
C LEU A 16 -10.53 -7.21 -7.83
N LYS A 17 -11.25 -8.34 -7.91
CA LYS A 17 -11.23 -9.23 -9.07
C LYS A 17 -11.74 -8.56 -10.35
N LEU A 18 -12.63 -7.57 -10.23
CA LEU A 18 -13.13 -6.79 -11.36
C LEU A 18 -12.00 -5.98 -12.03
N ASP A 19 -11.04 -5.49 -11.24
CA ASP A 19 -9.90 -4.69 -11.71
C ASP A 19 -8.56 -5.45 -11.58
N LYS A 20 -8.60 -6.78 -11.75
CA LYS A 20 -7.44 -7.67 -11.54
C LYS A 20 -6.17 -7.27 -12.29
N LYS A 21 -6.29 -6.63 -13.46
CA LYS A 21 -5.15 -6.20 -14.27
C LYS A 21 -4.43 -5.03 -13.59
N ASP A 22 -5.19 -4.02 -13.19
CA ASP A 22 -4.69 -2.82 -12.52
C ASP A 22 -4.09 -3.20 -11.16
N VAL A 23 -4.77 -4.06 -10.39
CA VAL A 23 -4.27 -4.56 -9.10
C VAL A 23 -2.92 -5.28 -9.26
N ARG A 24 -2.78 -6.16 -10.26
CA ARG A 24 -1.48 -6.83 -10.52
C ARG A 24 -0.39 -5.84 -10.89
N GLN A 25 -0.70 -4.85 -11.73
CA GLN A 25 0.26 -3.80 -12.08
C GLN A 25 0.72 -3.06 -10.83
N VAL A 26 -0.19 -2.63 -9.96
CA VAL A 26 0.18 -1.97 -8.69
C VAL A 26 1.12 -2.83 -7.86
N PHE A 27 0.88 -4.14 -7.76
CA PHE A 27 1.78 -5.06 -7.06
C PHE A 27 3.18 -5.12 -7.71
N TYR A 28 3.27 -5.21 -9.04
CA TYR A 28 4.57 -5.21 -9.73
C TYR A 28 5.33 -3.89 -9.54
N TYR A 29 4.65 -2.75 -9.66
CA TYR A 29 5.25 -1.44 -9.40
C TYR A 29 5.66 -1.29 -7.93
N ALA A 30 4.86 -1.78 -6.97
CA ALA A 30 5.20 -1.73 -5.55
C ALA A 30 6.47 -2.52 -5.24
N ILE A 31 6.60 -3.73 -5.80
CA ILE A 31 7.79 -4.57 -5.62
C ILE A 31 9.02 -3.88 -6.20
N PHE A 32 8.91 -3.38 -7.44
CA PHE A 32 10.03 -2.74 -8.11
C PHE A 32 10.43 -1.43 -7.42
N ALA A 33 9.46 -0.58 -7.06
CA ALA A 33 9.71 0.65 -6.32
C ALA A 33 10.28 0.37 -4.92
N GLY A 34 9.82 -0.68 -4.24
CA GLY A 34 10.37 -1.13 -2.97
C GLY A 34 11.84 -1.52 -3.10
N LEU A 35 12.20 -2.33 -4.11
CA LEU A 35 13.59 -2.70 -4.38
C LEU A 35 14.46 -1.48 -4.68
N VAL A 36 14.02 -0.58 -5.56
CA VAL A 36 14.75 0.66 -5.86
C VAL A 36 14.88 1.54 -4.62
N SER A 37 13.82 1.68 -3.82
CA SER A 37 13.86 2.48 -2.59
C SER A 37 14.89 1.97 -1.58
N LEU A 38 15.13 0.65 -1.54
CA LEU A 38 16.10 0.03 -0.65
C LEU A 38 17.56 0.21 -1.11
N THR A 39 17.81 0.48 -2.39
CA THR A 39 19.18 0.77 -2.87
C THR A 39 19.61 2.20 -2.52
N LEU A 40 18.65 3.11 -2.32
CA LEU A 40 18.94 4.52 -2.02
C LEU A 40 19.70 4.70 -0.70
N PRO A 41 19.28 4.11 0.45
CA PRO A 41 20.04 4.21 1.70
C PRO A 41 21.48 3.70 1.56
N LEU A 42 21.70 2.59 0.85
CA LEU A 42 23.02 2.03 0.63
C LEU A 42 23.91 2.93 -0.24
N GLY A 43 23.32 3.51 -1.30
CA GLY A 43 24.01 4.48 -2.14
C GLY A 43 24.41 5.74 -1.37
N ILE A 44 23.50 6.27 -0.54
CA ILE A 44 23.76 7.41 0.33
C ILE A 44 24.86 7.07 1.35
N GLN A 45 24.81 5.89 1.96
CA GLN A 45 25.83 5.43 2.92
C GLN A 45 27.21 5.34 2.27
N ALA A 46 27.31 4.86 1.04
CA ALA A 46 28.57 4.79 0.30
C ALA A 46 29.15 6.19 0.04
N ILE A 47 28.30 7.16 -0.31
CA ILE A 47 28.72 8.57 -0.49
C ILE A 47 29.28 9.12 0.83
N ILE A 48 28.57 8.93 1.94
CA ILE A 48 29.00 9.39 3.26
C ILE A 48 30.38 8.80 3.62
N ASN A 49 30.57 7.49 3.42
CA ASN A 49 31.82 6.80 3.73
C ASN A 49 33.01 7.33 2.91
N LEU A 50 32.81 7.63 1.62
CA LEU A 50 33.87 8.18 0.77
C LEU A 50 34.29 9.60 1.21
N ILE A 51 33.30 10.43 1.57
CA ILE A 51 33.55 11.79 2.07
C ILE A 51 34.26 11.73 3.44
N GLN A 52 33.80 10.87 4.35
CA GLN A 52 34.43 10.69 5.67
C GLN A 52 35.83 10.10 5.60
N GLY A 53 36.11 9.25 4.61
CA GLY A 53 37.43 8.67 4.38
C GLY A 53 38.49 9.65 3.87
N ALA A 54 38.15 10.93 3.69
CA ALA A 54 39.00 12.00 3.14
C ALA A 54 39.63 11.66 1.77
N GLN A 55 39.10 10.65 1.07
CA GLN A 55 39.52 10.30 -0.28
C GLN A 55 38.69 11.10 -1.27
N VAL A 56 39.13 12.34 -1.54
CA VAL A 56 38.56 13.21 -2.57
C VAL A 56 38.87 12.64 -3.95
N THR A 57 38.18 11.55 -4.29
CA THR A 57 38.25 10.84 -5.57
C THR A 57 37.04 11.24 -6.40
N THR A 58 37.17 11.25 -7.73
CA THR A 58 36.07 11.54 -8.67
C THR A 58 34.82 10.66 -8.43
N SER A 59 34.99 9.53 -7.73
CA SER A 59 33.95 8.54 -7.41
C SER A 59 32.76 9.10 -6.61
N TRP A 60 32.97 10.04 -5.67
CA TRP A 60 31.84 10.55 -4.86
C TRP A 60 30.87 11.40 -5.71
N ILE A 61 31.40 12.19 -6.65
CA ILE A 61 30.59 13.00 -7.58
C ILE A 61 29.74 12.09 -8.48
N ILE A 62 30.36 11.04 -9.02
CA ILE A 62 29.66 10.06 -9.88
C ILE A 62 28.54 9.36 -9.08
N LEU A 63 28.82 8.94 -7.84
CA LEU A 63 27.83 8.31 -6.98
C LEU A 63 26.68 9.26 -6.63
N VAL A 64 26.94 10.54 -6.35
CA VAL A 64 25.89 11.54 -6.09
C VAL A 64 24.98 11.69 -7.31
N ILE A 65 25.52 11.80 -8.51
CA ILE A 65 24.72 11.90 -9.74
C ILE A 65 23.88 10.63 -9.93
N LEU A 66 24.49 9.45 -9.77
CA LEU A 66 23.80 8.16 -9.91
C LEU A 66 22.67 8.00 -8.89
N VAL A 67 22.92 8.29 -7.61
CA VAL A 67 21.91 8.22 -6.55
C VAL A 67 20.79 9.22 -6.81
N THR A 68 21.12 10.45 -7.24
CA THR A 68 20.12 11.47 -7.58
C THR A 68 19.20 11.00 -8.72
N LEU A 69 19.77 10.40 -9.78
CA LEU A 69 18.98 9.78 -10.84
C LEU A 69 18.13 8.61 -10.32
N GLY A 70 18.66 7.80 -9.42
CA GLY A 70 17.92 6.72 -8.76
C GLY A 70 16.72 7.23 -7.95
N VAL A 71 16.89 8.31 -7.18
CA VAL A 71 15.80 8.96 -6.44
C VAL A 71 14.75 9.51 -7.41
N ALA A 72 15.17 10.20 -8.47
CA ALA A 72 14.26 10.72 -9.48
C ALA A 72 13.46 9.60 -10.18
N PHE A 73 14.13 8.48 -10.50
CA PHE A 73 13.50 7.30 -11.07
C PHE A 73 12.50 6.64 -10.12
N GLN A 74 12.86 6.52 -8.83
CA GLN A 74 11.94 6.03 -7.80
C GLN A 74 10.68 6.92 -7.70
N GLY A 75 10.85 8.24 -7.74
CA GLY A 75 9.73 9.18 -7.79
C GLY A 75 8.83 8.98 -9.01
N ALA A 76 9.41 8.77 -10.19
CA ALA A 76 8.66 8.48 -11.41
C ALA A 76 7.83 7.19 -11.29
N LEU A 77 8.41 6.12 -10.74
CA LEU A 77 7.69 4.86 -10.47
C LEU A 77 6.53 5.09 -9.49
N GLN A 78 6.74 5.89 -8.45
CA GLN A 78 5.71 6.23 -7.48
C GLN A 78 4.55 7.01 -8.12
N LEU A 79 4.84 7.96 -9.02
CA LEU A 79 3.81 8.68 -9.78
C LEU A 79 2.98 7.72 -10.66
N MET A 80 3.63 6.78 -11.33
CA MET A 80 2.92 5.76 -12.12
C MET A 80 2.00 4.90 -11.25
N GLN A 81 2.48 4.50 -10.07
CA GLN A 81 1.70 3.72 -9.12
C GLN A 81 0.47 4.48 -8.62
N ILE A 82 0.62 5.76 -8.24
CA ILE A 82 -0.47 6.62 -7.78
C ILE A 82 -1.54 6.74 -8.87
N ARG A 83 -1.14 7.01 -10.13
CA ARG A 83 -2.07 7.15 -11.25
C ARG A 83 -2.91 5.89 -11.49
N ILE A 84 -2.31 4.70 -11.40
CA ILE A 84 -3.05 3.44 -11.56
C ILE A 84 -4.09 3.29 -10.45
N ILE A 85 -3.73 3.68 -9.24
CA ILE A 85 -4.57 3.53 -8.07
C ILE A 85 -5.72 4.52 -8.06
N GLU A 86 -5.49 5.76 -8.45
CA GLU A 86 -6.56 6.73 -8.70
C GLU A 86 -7.57 6.19 -9.70
N ASN A 87 -7.12 5.50 -10.75
CA ASN A 87 -8.02 4.88 -11.72
C ASN A 87 -8.86 3.75 -11.09
N ILE A 88 -8.25 2.86 -10.29
CA ILE A 88 -8.99 1.83 -9.54
C ILE A 88 -10.02 2.46 -8.60
N GLN A 89 -9.60 3.48 -7.87
CA GLN A 89 -10.45 4.24 -6.96
C GLN A 89 -11.66 4.87 -7.68
N GLN A 90 -11.43 5.55 -8.80
CA GLN A 90 -12.48 6.15 -9.62
C GLN A 90 -13.46 5.11 -10.18
N LYS A 91 -12.96 3.93 -10.59
CA LYS A 91 -13.82 2.82 -11.04
C LYS A 91 -14.69 2.26 -9.91
N ILE A 92 -14.14 2.09 -8.71
CA ILE A 92 -14.90 1.63 -7.53
C ILE A 92 -15.98 2.66 -7.17
N PHE A 93 -15.62 3.94 -7.12
CA PHE A 93 -16.56 5.01 -6.82
C PHE A 93 -17.69 5.07 -7.84
N THR A 94 -17.35 5.14 -9.13
CA THR A 94 -18.33 5.23 -10.22
C THR A 94 -19.32 4.06 -10.20
N ARG A 95 -18.83 2.81 -10.04
CA ARG A 95 -19.71 1.63 -9.94
C ARG A 95 -20.64 1.70 -8.72
N SER A 96 -20.11 2.12 -7.58
CA SER A 96 -20.90 2.26 -6.34
C SER A 96 -21.96 3.35 -6.47
N SER A 97 -21.62 4.49 -7.09
CA SER A 97 -22.53 5.60 -7.35
C SER A 97 -23.67 5.20 -8.29
N PHE A 98 -23.39 4.47 -9.38
CA PHE A 98 -24.43 3.98 -10.27
C PHE A 98 -25.35 2.97 -9.60
N GLU A 99 -24.79 2.03 -8.83
CA GLU A 99 -25.58 1.04 -8.08
C GLU A 99 -26.47 1.72 -7.03
N PHE A 100 -25.95 2.73 -6.33
CA PHE A 100 -26.70 3.53 -5.38
C PHE A 100 -27.81 4.34 -6.06
N ALA A 101 -27.51 5.11 -7.10
CA ALA A 101 -28.49 5.91 -7.83
C ALA A 101 -29.62 5.06 -8.44
N TYR A 102 -29.31 3.84 -8.88
CA TYR A 102 -30.32 2.92 -9.44
C TYR A 102 -31.18 2.25 -8.36
N ARG A 103 -30.61 1.90 -7.20
CA ARG A 103 -31.32 1.14 -6.16
C ARG A 103 -32.03 2.02 -5.14
N PHE A 104 -31.44 3.15 -4.78
CA PHE A 104 -31.95 4.03 -3.73
C PHE A 104 -33.40 4.49 -3.97
N PRO A 105 -33.81 4.90 -5.20
CA PRO A 105 -35.20 5.29 -5.46
C PRO A 105 -36.19 4.12 -5.46
N LYS A 106 -35.70 2.87 -5.57
CA LYS A 106 -36.54 1.66 -5.66
C LYS A 106 -36.86 1.05 -4.30
N ILE A 107 -36.41 1.67 -3.22
CA ILE A 107 -36.67 1.20 -1.85
C ILE A 107 -38.15 1.42 -1.53
N LYS A 108 -38.86 0.35 -1.15
CA LYS A 108 -40.27 0.44 -0.75
C LYS A 108 -40.38 1.04 0.65
N MET A 109 -41.36 1.92 0.85
CA MET A 109 -41.63 2.52 2.18
C MET A 109 -41.94 1.49 3.26
N SER A 110 -42.46 0.31 2.88
CA SER A 110 -42.68 -0.81 3.80
C SER A 110 -41.39 -1.36 4.41
N GLU A 111 -40.28 -1.34 3.65
CA GLU A 111 -38.96 -1.83 4.07
C GLU A 111 -38.22 -0.81 4.95
N LEU A 112 -38.65 0.45 4.96
CA LEU A 112 -38.09 1.51 5.81
C LEU A 112 -38.68 1.51 7.23
N ARG A 113 -39.64 0.63 7.53
CA ARG A 113 -40.17 0.50 8.90
C ARG A 113 -39.04 0.04 9.83
N ASN A 114 -38.82 0.80 10.90
CA ASN A 114 -37.73 0.61 11.87
C ASN A 114 -36.31 0.91 11.35
N LEU A 115 -36.15 1.58 10.21
CA LEU A 115 -34.86 2.07 9.71
C LEU A 115 -34.87 3.58 9.63
N TYR A 116 -33.73 4.22 9.91
CA TYR A 116 -33.58 5.67 9.74
C TYR A 116 -33.16 5.98 8.31
N PRO A 117 -34.04 6.53 7.44
CA PRO A 117 -33.74 6.69 6.01
C PRO A 117 -32.47 7.53 5.71
N PRO A 118 -32.14 8.59 6.49
CA PRO A 118 -30.88 9.30 6.30
C PRO A 118 -29.63 8.42 6.49
N GLU A 119 -29.68 7.37 7.32
CA GLU A 119 -28.56 6.43 7.47
C GLU A 119 -28.28 5.69 6.16
N LEU A 120 -29.33 5.29 5.43
CA LEU A 120 -29.19 4.60 4.14
C LEU A 120 -28.52 5.50 3.09
N ALA A 121 -28.81 6.80 3.14
CA ALA A 121 -28.10 7.78 2.31
C ALA A 121 -26.64 7.94 2.76
N ASN A 122 -26.40 8.02 4.08
CA ASN A 122 -25.05 8.17 4.62
C ASN A 122 -24.15 6.97 4.34
N ARG A 123 -24.69 5.75 4.20
CA ARG A 123 -23.93 4.56 3.79
C ARG A 123 -23.28 4.68 2.42
N PHE A 124 -23.71 5.63 1.58
CA PHE A 124 -22.98 5.95 0.36
C PHE A 124 -21.56 6.44 0.69
N PHE A 125 -21.36 7.21 1.76
CA PHE A 125 -20.04 7.70 2.15
C PHE A 125 -19.08 6.59 2.62
N ASP A 126 -19.60 5.42 3.04
CA ASP A 126 -18.74 4.26 3.34
C ASP A 126 -17.97 3.78 2.10
N THR A 127 -18.47 4.05 0.90
CA THR A 127 -17.76 3.74 -0.34
C THR A 127 -16.45 4.51 -0.45
N LEU A 128 -16.38 5.74 0.06
CA LEU A 128 -15.16 6.54 0.11
C LEU A 128 -14.14 5.93 1.08
N ASN A 129 -14.61 5.42 2.22
CA ASN A 129 -13.76 4.72 3.18
C ASN A 129 -13.19 3.42 2.58
N ILE A 130 -14.03 2.65 1.87
CA ILE A 130 -13.60 1.44 1.17
C ILE A 130 -12.57 1.77 0.08
N GLN A 131 -12.82 2.81 -0.72
CA GLN A 131 -11.92 3.28 -1.77
C GLN A 131 -10.54 3.66 -1.20
N LYS A 132 -10.51 4.50 -0.17
CA LYS A 132 -9.26 4.91 0.50
C LYS A 132 -8.55 3.73 1.16
N GLY A 133 -9.31 2.87 1.85
CA GLY A 133 -8.80 1.68 2.53
C GLY A 133 -8.11 0.72 1.56
N ILE A 134 -8.71 0.48 0.38
CA ILE A 134 -8.14 -0.40 -0.65
C ILE A 134 -6.84 0.16 -1.21
N SER A 135 -6.79 1.45 -1.51
CA SER A 135 -5.55 2.06 -2.01
C SER A 135 -4.43 1.95 -1.00
N LYS A 136 -4.73 2.17 0.28
CA LYS A 136 -3.77 1.98 1.35
C LYS A 136 -3.30 0.52 1.45
N LEU A 137 -4.23 -0.42 1.33
CA LEU A 137 -3.93 -1.86 1.33
C LEU A 137 -3.09 -2.31 0.12
N LEU A 138 -3.23 -1.65 -1.03
CA LEU A 138 -2.50 -2.00 -2.25
C LEU A 138 -1.11 -1.36 -2.36
N ILE A 139 -0.87 -0.22 -1.70
CA ILE A 139 0.44 0.47 -1.69
C ILE A 139 1.17 0.18 -0.39
N ASP A 140 0.64 0.71 0.72
CA ASP A 140 1.37 0.83 1.97
C ASP A 140 1.70 -0.55 2.52
N PHE A 141 0.77 -1.50 2.40
CA PHE A 141 1.00 -2.84 2.93
C PHE A 141 2.12 -3.59 2.17
N PRO A 142 2.11 -3.73 0.82
CA PRO A 142 3.24 -4.31 0.11
C PRO A 142 4.56 -3.58 0.33
N THR A 143 4.54 -2.23 0.30
CA THR A 143 5.74 -1.42 0.50
C THR A 143 6.33 -1.62 1.88
N ALA A 144 5.51 -1.53 2.94
CA ALA A 144 5.97 -1.73 4.32
C ALA A 144 6.46 -3.17 4.54
N LEU A 145 5.78 -4.17 3.96
CA LEU A 145 6.18 -5.56 4.08
C LEU A 145 7.57 -5.79 3.45
N LEU A 146 7.79 -5.29 2.23
CA LEU A 146 9.10 -5.35 1.58
C LEU A 146 10.16 -4.58 2.39
N GLN A 147 9.83 -3.38 2.85
CA GLN A 147 10.76 -2.56 3.61
C GLN A 147 11.15 -3.20 4.95
N ILE A 148 10.21 -3.83 5.66
CA ILE A 148 10.51 -4.56 6.90
C ILE A 148 11.39 -5.77 6.58
N ILE A 149 11.04 -6.59 5.59
CA ILE A 149 11.80 -7.80 5.25
C ILE A 149 13.23 -7.44 4.87
N PHE A 150 13.41 -6.53 3.91
CA PHE A 150 14.73 -6.15 3.44
C PHE A 150 15.49 -5.30 4.48
N GLY A 151 14.80 -4.44 5.21
CA GLY A 151 15.39 -3.65 6.28
C GLY A 151 15.97 -4.55 7.38
N LEU A 152 15.22 -5.56 7.83
CA LEU A 152 15.71 -6.53 8.81
C LEU A 152 16.84 -7.39 8.25
N LEU A 153 16.78 -7.80 6.98
CA LEU A 153 17.84 -8.56 6.32
C LEU A 153 19.13 -7.74 6.28
N LEU A 154 19.08 -6.50 5.78
CA LEU A 154 20.22 -5.59 5.74
C LEU A 154 20.79 -5.35 7.14
N LEU A 155 19.94 -5.03 8.12
CA LEU A 155 20.33 -4.80 9.50
C LEU A 155 21.05 -6.02 10.10
N SER A 156 20.57 -7.23 9.79
CA SER A 156 21.16 -8.49 10.23
C SER A 156 22.56 -8.74 9.67
N LEU A 157 22.87 -8.21 8.48
CA LEU A 157 24.20 -8.33 7.87
C LEU A 157 25.25 -7.44 8.55
N TYR A 158 24.84 -6.38 9.27
CA TYR A 158 25.78 -5.46 9.92
C TYR A 158 26.39 -6.03 11.21
N HIS A 159 25.59 -6.70 12.06
CA HIS A 159 26.07 -7.25 13.33
C HIS A 159 25.09 -8.27 13.93
N PRO A 160 25.53 -9.36 14.58
CA PRO A 160 24.64 -10.36 15.18
C PRO A 160 23.64 -9.79 16.20
N PHE A 161 23.99 -8.73 16.92
CA PHE A 161 23.08 -8.00 17.84
C PHE A 161 21.80 -7.52 17.13
N PHE A 162 21.90 -7.11 15.87
CA PHE A 162 20.78 -6.63 15.08
C PHE A 162 19.80 -7.74 14.70
N ILE A 163 20.23 -8.99 14.65
CA ILE A 163 19.35 -10.15 14.46
C ILE A 163 18.41 -10.28 15.65
N ALA A 164 18.93 -10.17 16.88
CA ALA A 164 18.12 -10.22 18.09
C ALA A 164 17.08 -9.08 18.14
N TYR A 165 17.50 -7.88 17.75
CA TYR A 165 16.59 -6.73 17.61
C TYR A 165 15.50 -6.98 16.56
N GLY A 166 15.86 -7.57 15.41
CA GLY A 166 14.89 -7.92 14.36
C GLY A 166 13.84 -8.93 14.83
N ILE A 167 14.25 -9.96 15.58
CA ILE A 167 13.34 -10.93 16.17
C ILE A 167 12.40 -10.24 17.18
N LEU A 168 12.93 -9.34 18.02
CA LEU A 168 12.12 -8.56 18.96
C LEU A 168 11.08 -7.70 18.23
N LEU A 169 11.46 -7.03 17.15
CA LEU A 169 10.55 -6.23 16.32
C LEU A 169 9.42 -7.07 15.74
N LEU A 170 9.72 -8.24 15.18
CA LEU A 170 8.71 -9.17 14.67
C LEU A 170 7.77 -9.65 15.80
N GLY A 171 8.31 -9.89 16.99
CA GLY A 171 7.54 -10.21 18.19
C GLY A 171 6.58 -9.08 18.59
N LEU A 172 7.05 -7.83 18.59
CA LEU A 172 6.21 -6.66 18.87
C LEU A 172 5.11 -6.48 17.81
N ILE A 173 5.43 -6.66 16.53
CA ILE A 173 4.42 -6.63 15.45
C ILE A 173 3.36 -7.70 15.73
N TYR A 174 3.75 -8.93 16.03
CA TYR A 174 2.82 -10.01 16.35
C TYR A 174 1.91 -9.66 17.54
N VAL A 175 2.48 -9.11 18.62
CA VAL A 175 1.75 -8.66 19.81
C VAL A 175 0.72 -7.58 19.44
N VAL A 176 1.14 -6.54 18.72
CA VAL A 176 0.25 -5.44 18.30
C VAL A 176 -0.90 -6.00 17.44
N PHE A 177 -0.61 -6.85 16.47
CA PHE A 177 -1.63 -7.46 15.62
C PHE A 177 -2.60 -8.34 16.43
N LYS A 178 -2.10 -9.12 17.40
CA LYS A 178 -2.93 -9.98 18.26
C LYS A 178 -3.84 -9.20 19.20
N TYR A 179 -3.42 -8.03 19.68
CA TYR A 179 -4.23 -7.23 20.60
C TYR A 179 -5.12 -6.18 19.91
N THR A 180 -4.86 -5.88 18.63
CA THR A 180 -5.64 -4.89 17.86
C THR A 180 -6.74 -5.54 17.01
N ILE A 181 -6.56 -6.80 16.59
CA ILE A 181 -7.50 -7.58 15.77
C ILE A 181 -8.15 -8.65 16.64
#